data_AF-A0A0B1S1F9-F1
#
_entry.id   AF-A0A0B1S1F9-F1
#
_cell.length_a   1.000
_cell.length_b   1.000
_cell.length_c   1.000
_cell.angle_alpha   90.00
_cell.angle_beta   90.00
_cell.angle_gamma   90.00
#
_symmetry.space_group_name_H-M   'P 1'
#
loop_
_entity.id
_entity.type
_entity.pdbx_description
1 polymer ?
#
loop_
_entity_poly.entity_id
_entity_poly.type
_entity_poly.pdbx_seq_one_letter_code
_entity_poly.pdbx_strand_id
1 'polypeptide(L)' 'MIGTGASFAANTGVAAVYNSAAPAQLNIPSFDNGRRVRVVVIPLPGASRFHINFRTHSDIAYHFNPRFDV' A
#
# COMPACT_ATOMS: atom_id res chain seq x y z
N MET A 1 11.37 -7.68 -1.50
CA MET A 1 10.99 -6.77 -2.61
C MET A 1 9.59 -7.21 -3.07
N ILE A 2 8.60 -6.31 -3.11
CA ILE A 2 7.25 -6.63 -3.59
C ILE A 2 7.27 -6.63 -5.12
N GLY A 3 6.52 -7.55 -5.74
CA GLY A 3 6.59 -7.82 -7.17
C GLY A 3 6.00 -6.74 -8.07
N THR A 4 6.30 -6.92 -9.35
CA THR A 4 5.86 -6.11 -10.48
C THR A 4 4.34 -5.99 -10.47
N GLY A 5 3.86 -4.83 -10.03
CA GLY A 5 2.47 -4.42 -10.16
C GLY A 5 1.68 -4.50 -8.89
N ALA A 6 1.76 -3.43 -8.11
CA ALA A 6 0.77 -3.14 -7.09
C ALA A 6 -0.30 -2.19 -7.67
N SER A 7 -1.57 -2.60 -7.61
CA SER A 7 -2.70 -1.75 -7.99
C SER A 7 -3.40 -1.22 -6.75
N PHE A 8 -3.61 0.09 -6.71
CA PHE A 8 -4.19 0.78 -5.56
C PHE A 8 -5.37 1.64 -6.00
N ALA A 9 -6.50 1.53 -5.31
CA ALA A 9 -7.65 2.40 -5.52
C ALA A 9 -8.18 2.89 -4.17
N ALA A 10 -8.36 4.20 -4.04
CA ALA A 10 -9.02 4.80 -2.89
C ALA A 10 -10.37 5.36 -3.35
N ASN A 11 -11.44 5.13 -2.58
CA ASN A 11 -12.75 5.73 -2.89
C ASN A 11 -12.78 7.21 -2.45
N THR A 12 -11.84 7.99 -2.96
CA THR A 12 -11.52 9.36 -2.53
C THR A 12 -11.32 10.31 -3.70
N GLY A 13 -11.78 9.93 -4.89
CA GLY A 13 -11.55 10.68 -6.14
C GLY A 13 -10.12 10.56 -6.69
N VAL A 14 -9.25 9.75 -6.07
CA VAL A 14 -7.91 9.45 -6.59
C VAL A 14 -8.04 8.35 -7.64
N ALA A 15 -7.61 8.64 -8.88
CA ALA A 15 -7.61 7.65 -9.95
C ALA A 15 -6.83 6.40 -9.52
N ALA A 16 -7.35 5.23 -9.87
CA ALA A 16 -6.68 3.97 -9.57
C ALA A 16 -5.29 3.97 -10.22
N VAL A 17 -4.26 3.69 -9.42
CA VAL A 17 -2.89 3.52 -9.91
C VAL A 17 -2.70 2.05 -10.21
N TYR A 18 -2.29 1.74 -11.44
CA TYR A 18 -2.02 0.38 -11.88
C TYR A 18 -0.53 0.17 -12.10
N ASN A 19 -0.07 -1.05 -11.82
CA ASN A 19 1.28 -1.50 -12.12
C ASN A 19 2.40 -0.63 -11.52
N SER A 20 2.18 -0.04 -10.34
CA SER A 20 3.20 0.77 -9.67
C SER A 20 4.38 -0.10 -9.23
N ALA A 21 5.60 0.41 -9.41
CA ALA A 21 6.81 -0.25 -8.94
C ALA A 21 6.99 -0.02 -7.43
N ALA A 22 7.58 -0.99 -6.73
CA ALA A 22 7.97 -0.82 -5.33
C ALA A 22 9.30 -0.06 -5.21
N PRO A 23 9.43 0.94 -4.31
CA PRO A 23 8.42 1.44 -3.40
C PRO A 23 7.40 2.37 -4.07
N ALA A 24 6.12 2.15 -3.78
CA ALA A 24 5.03 3.01 -4.23
C ALA A 24 4.60 3.96 -3.11
N GLN A 25 4.35 5.23 -3.44
CA GLN A 25 3.81 6.23 -2.51
C GLN A 25 2.64 6.96 -3.17
N LEU A 26 1.56 7.17 -2.40
CA LEU A 26 0.37 7.86 -2.86
C LEU A 26 -0.10 8.83 -1.79
N ASN A 27 -0.34 10.07 -2.20
CA ASN A 27 -1.02 11.06 -1.37
C ASN A 27 -2.52 10.78 -1.45
N ILE A 28 -3.13 10.37 -0.33
CA ILE A 28 -4.56 10.16 -0.21
C ILE A 28 -5.14 11.34 0.56
N PRO A 29 -5.66 12.38 -0.11
CA PRO A 29 -6.23 13.52 0.58
C PRO A 29 -7.47 13.10 1.36
N SER A 30 -7.60 13.63 2.58
CA SER A 30 -8.78 13.48 3.44
C SER A 30 -9.17 12.02 3.73
N PHE A 31 -8.27 11.14 4.18
CA PHE A 31 -8.66 9.77 4.55
C PHE A 31 -9.48 9.71 5.86
N ASP A 32 -10.73 10.14 5.77
CA ASP A 32 -11.74 10.22 6.83
C ASP A 32 -12.69 9.00 6.85
N ASN A 33 -13.66 9.03 7.77
CA ASN A 33 -14.52 7.88 8.06
C ASN A 33 -15.31 7.40 6.83
N GLY A 34 -15.39 6.08 6.64
CA GLY A 34 -16.08 5.45 5.51
C GLY A 34 -15.23 5.30 4.25
N ARG A 35 -14.04 5.91 4.18
CA ARG A 35 -13.12 5.72 3.05
C ARG A 35 -12.43 4.37 3.10
N ARG A 36 -12.10 3.87 1.91
CA ARG A 36 -11.47 2.56 1.71
C ARG A 36 -10.29 2.70 0.77
N VAL A 37 -9.22 1.98 1.09
CA VAL A 37 -8.07 1.75 0.20
C VAL A 37 -8.05 0.27 -0.13
N ARG A 38 -8.07 -0.06 -1.41
CA ARG A 38 -7.85 -1.42 -1.90
C ARG A 38 -6.46 -1.52 -2.48
N VAL A 39 -5.72 -2.54 -2.05
CA VAL A 39 -4.38 -2.85 -2.52
C VAL A 39 -4.38 -4.27 -3.10
N VAL A 40 -3.93 -4.42 -4.34
CA VAL A 40 -3.69 -5.71 -4.98
C VAL A 40 -2.20 -5.85 -5.18
N VAL A 41 -1.59 -6.86 -4.56
CA VAL A 41 -0.14 -7.10 -4.58
C VAL A 41 0.15 -8.58 -4.73
N ILE A 42 1.27 -8.90 -5.38
CA ILE A 42 1.83 -10.24 -5.45
C ILE A 42 3.25 -10.17 -4.82
N PRO A 43 3.51 -10.82 -3.68
CA PRO A 43 4.86 -10.93 -3.14
C PRO A 43 5.79 -11.63 -4.13
N LEU A 44 7.04 -11.17 -4.25
CA LEU A 44 8.02 -11.87 -5.08
C LEU A 44 8.38 -13.23 -4.49
N PRO A 45 8.72 -14.23 -5.32
CA PRO A 45 9.36 -15.45 -4.85
C PRO A 45 10.57 -15.13 -3.97
N GLY A 46 10.65 -15.77 -2.81
CA GLY A 46 11.75 -15.57 -1.84
C GLY A 46 11.67 -14.28 -1.02
N ALA A 47 10.61 -13.48 -1.13
CA ALA A 47 10.42 -12.33 -0.24
C ALA A 47 10.18 -12.80 1.21
N SER A 48 10.95 -12.28 2.17
CA SER A 48 10.73 -12.55 3.60
C SER A 48 9.64 -11.69 4.21
N ARG A 49 9.35 -10.51 3.66
CA ARG A 49 8.32 -9.60 4.16
C ARG A 49 7.88 -8.58 3.12
N PHE A 50 6.76 -7.94 3.41
CA PHE A 50 6.39 -6.65 2.84
C PHE A 50 5.64 -5.78 3.84
N HIS A 51 5.50 -4.49 3.55
CA HIS A 51 4.67 -3.61 4.38
C HIS A 51 3.88 -2.59 3.57
N ILE A 52 2.78 -2.14 4.16
CA ILE A 52 1.95 -1.02 3.73
C ILE A 52 1.82 -0.09 4.94
N ASN A 53 2.27 1.15 4.78
CA ASN A 53 2.18 2.16 5.82
C ASN A 53 1.13 3.21 5.44
N PHE A 54 0.17 3.43 6.33
CA PHE A 54 -0.67 4.63 6.28
C PHE A 54 0.04 5.67 7.13
N ARG A 55 0.45 6.76 6.48
CA ARG A 55 1.24 7.81 7.11
C ARG A 55 0.44 9.09 7.22
N THR A 56 0.60 9.75 8.35
CA THR A 56 0.30 11.19 8.47
C THR A 56 1.51 11.97 7.98
N HIS A 57 1.49 13.29 8.13
CA HIS A 57 2.64 14.13 7.78
C HIS A 57 3.91 13.75 8.56
N SER A 58 3.78 13.28 9.79
CA SER A 58 4.91 13.06 10.70
C SER A 58 5.07 11.62 11.19
N ASP A 59 4.05 10.76 11.08
CA ASP A 59 4.05 9.45 11.74
C ASP A 59 3.39 8.34 10.91
N ILE A 60 3.57 7.08 11.33
CA ILE A 60 2.88 5.90 10.80
C ILE A 60 1.66 5.63 11.66
N ALA A 61 0.48 6.03 11.19
CA ALA A 61 -0.78 5.78 11.87
C ALA A 61 -1.17 4.29 11.85
N TYR A 62 -0.79 3.57 10.78
CA TYR A 62 -1.05 2.14 10.67
C TYR A 62 0.04 1.44 9.87
N HIS A 63 0.60 0.39 10.46
CA HIS A 63 1.69 -0.42 9.89
C HIS A 63 1.18 -1.84 9.66
N PHE A 64 0.90 -2.18 8.41
CA PHE A 64 0.60 -3.55 8.02
C PHE A 64 1.88 -4.21 7.49
N ASN A 65 2.37 -5.26 8.15
CA ASN A 65 3.65 -5.89 7.81
C ASN A 65 3.58 -7.42 7.83
N PRO A 66 3.07 -8.05 6.76
CA PRO A 66 3.18 -9.50 6.61
C PRO A 66 4.64 -9.95 6.56
N ARG A 67 4.91 -11.01 7.31
CA ARG A 67 6.21 -11.68 7.43
C ARG A 67 6.02 -13.14 7.03
N PHE A 68 6.94 -13.63 6.21
CA PHE A 68 7.00 -15.00 5.71
C PHE A 68 8.23 -15.73 6.25
N ASP A 69 9.13 -15.00 6.93
CA ASP A 69 10.17 -15.59 7.77
C ASP A 69 9.54 -16.15 9.06
N VAL A 70 9.84 -17.42 9.36
CA VAL A 70 9.52 -18.11 10.62
C VAL A 70 10.72 -18.10 11.56
#